data_AF-A0A388SIJ8-F1
#
_entry.id   AF-A0A388SIJ8-F1
#
_cell.length_a   1.000
_cell.length_b   1.000
_cell.length_c   1.000
_cell.angle_alpha   90.00
_cell.angle_beta   90.00
_cell.angle_gamma   90.00
#
_symmetry.space_group_name_H-M   'P 1'
#
loop_
_entity.id
_entity.type
_entity.pdbx_description
1 polymer ?
#
loop_
_entity_poly.entity_id
_entity_poly.type
_entity_poly.pdbx_seq_one_letter_code
_entity_poly.pdbx_strand_id
1 'polypeptide(L)' 'MLNMKYLDELEEYLTSERLEDEFEYSPEERRHEILEFLERLMDVADKADAAATKLIFRKSQLGALMGTPPEK' A
#
# COMPACT_ATOMS: atom_id res chain seq x y z
N MET A 1 -1.23 11.23 -11.47
CA MET A 1 -2.70 11.32 -11.29
C MET A 1 -3.14 10.11 -10.49
N LEU A 2 -4.10 10.24 -9.58
CA LEU A 2 -4.64 9.08 -8.86
C LEU A 2 -5.42 8.19 -9.84
N ASN A 3 -5.13 6.90 -9.87
CA ASN A 3 -5.76 5.93 -10.77
C ASN A 3 -6.37 4.79 -9.94
N MET A 4 -7.67 4.89 -9.66
CA MET A 4 -8.38 3.89 -8.86
C MET A 4 -8.46 2.53 -9.57
N LYS A 5 -8.63 2.54 -10.90
CA LYS A 5 -8.70 1.30 -11.69
C LYS A 5 -7.47 0.42 -11.50
N TYR A 6 -6.28 1.02 -11.41
CA TYR A 6 -5.05 0.26 -11.16
C TYR A 6 -5.04 -0.39 -9.77
N LEU A 7 -5.61 0.28 -8.75
CA LEU A 7 -5.74 -0.31 -7.42
C LEU A 7 -6.73 -1.46 -7.42
N ASP A 8 -7.85 -1.32 -8.14
CA ASP A 8 -8.85 -2.40 -8.28
C ASP A 8 -8.24 -3.63 -8.98
N GLU A 9 -7.50 -3.43 -10.07
CA GLU A 9 -6.80 -4.50 -10.80
C GLU A 9 -5.74 -5.17 -9.92
N LEU A 10 -5.03 -4.39 -9.10
CA LEU A 10 -4.04 -4.90 -8.17
C LEU A 10 -4.68 -5.71 -7.04
N GLU A 11 -5.78 -5.22 -6.46
CA GLU A 11 -6.55 -5.96 -5.44
C GLU A 11 -7.10 -7.26 -6.01
N GLU A 12 -7.67 -7.24 -7.22
CA GLU A 12 -8.13 -8.44 -7.91
C GLU A 12 -6.97 -9.41 -8.16
N TYR A 13 -5.80 -8.94 -8.55
CA TYR A 13 -4.62 -9.79 -8.70
C TYR A 13 -4.23 -10.48 -7.39
N LEU A 14 -4.11 -9.71 -6.30
CA LEU A 14 -3.69 -10.20 -4.97
C LEU A 14 -4.70 -11.15 -4.31
N THR A 15 -5.98 -11.01 -4.62
CA THR A 15 -7.07 -11.81 -4.02
C THR A 15 -7.56 -12.94 -4.91
N SER A 16 -7.09 -13.00 -6.17
CA SER A 16 -7.39 -14.07 -7.11
C SER A 16 -6.43 -15.25 -6.98
N GLU A 17 -6.86 -16.41 -7.47
CA GLU A 17 -6.00 -17.60 -7.63
C GLU A 17 -4.87 -17.36 -8.64
N ARG A 18 -4.92 -16.29 -9.46
CA ARG A 18 -3.91 -16.01 -10.49
C ARG A 18 -2.50 -15.80 -9.91
N LEU A 19 -2.40 -15.14 -8.75
CA LEU A 19 -1.10 -14.92 -8.11
C LEU A 19 -0.51 -16.24 -7.60
N GLU A 20 -1.33 -17.11 -7.02
CA GLU A 20 -0.92 -18.42 -6.53
C GLU A 20 -0.46 -19.31 -7.69
N ASP A 21 -1.25 -19.38 -8.77
CA ASP A 21 -0.92 -20.11 -9.99
C ASP A 21 0.36 -19.57 -10.64
N GLU A 22 0.47 -18.25 -10.78
CA GLU A 22 1.66 -17.62 -11.36
C GLU A 22 2.89 -17.97 -10.53
N PHE A 23 2.79 -17.96 -9.21
CA PHE A 23 3.90 -18.30 -8.34
C PHE A 23 4.26 -19.80 -8.43
N GLU A 24 3.28 -20.70 -8.36
CA GLU A 24 3.49 -22.16 -8.39
C GLU A 24 4.14 -22.63 -9.70
N TYR A 25 3.66 -22.12 -10.84
CA TYR A 25 4.07 -22.57 -12.16
C TYR A 25 5.23 -21.75 -12.76
N SER A 26 5.78 -20.79 -12.01
CA SER A 26 6.89 -19.95 -12.45
C SER A 26 8.27 -20.56 -12.15
N PRO A 27 9.30 -20.25 -12.98
CA PRO A 27 10.68 -20.53 -12.63
C PRO A 27 11.13 -19.71 -11.41
N GLU A 28 12.22 -20.13 -10.78
CA GLU A 28 12.70 -19.54 -9.52
C GLU A 28 12.93 -18.02 -9.61
N GLU A 29 13.57 -17.54 -10.67
CA GLU A 29 13.81 -16.11 -10.88
C GLU A 29 12.50 -15.31 -10.86
N ARG A 30 11.46 -15.81 -11.56
CA ARG A 30 10.15 -15.16 -11.60
C ARG A 30 9.44 -15.18 -10.24
N ARG A 31 9.59 -16.26 -9.46
CA ARG A 31 9.08 -16.30 -8.09
C ARG A 31 9.74 -15.25 -7.20
N HIS A 32 11.05 -15.04 -7.34
CA HIS A 32 11.77 -13.99 -6.61
C HIS A 32 11.26 -12.59 -7.01
N GLU A 33 11.04 -12.34 -8.29
CA GLU A 33 10.45 -11.07 -8.75
C GLU A 33 9.06 -10.80 -8.15
N ILE A 34 8.21 -11.84 -8.08
CA ILE A 34 6.88 -11.75 -7.47
C ILE A 34 7.00 -11.39 -5.99
N LEU A 35 7.89 -12.05 -5.25
CA LEU A 35 8.09 -11.76 -3.83
C LEU A 35 8.64 -10.35 -3.60
N GLU A 36 9.59 -9.90 -4.41
CA GLU A 36 10.13 -8.54 -4.34
C GLU A 36 9.04 -7.49 -4.62
N PHE A 37 8.17 -7.75 -5.59
CA PHE A 37 7.04 -6.89 -5.88
C PHE A 37 6.07 -6.79 -4.69
N LEU A 38 5.73 -7.94 -4.08
CA LEU A 38 4.84 -7.98 -2.91
C LEU A 38 5.44 -7.26 -1.71
N GLU A 39 6.72 -7.47 -1.42
CA GLU A 39 7.45 -6.76 -0.36
C GLU A 39 7.40 -5.25 -0.60
N ARG A 40 7.73 -4.82 -1.83
CA ARG A 40 7.71 -3.40 -2.18
C ARG A 40 6.30 -2.79 -2.05
N LEU A 41 5.26 -3.56 -2.36
CA LEU A 41 3.87 -3.13 -2.25
C LEU A 41 3.45 -2.94 -0.79
N MET A 42 3.80 -3.88 0.10
CA MET A 42 3.59 -3.74 1.55
C MET A 42 4.24 -2.44 2.06
N ASP A 43 5.46 -2.18 1.61
CA ASP A 43 6.22 -0.97 1.90
C ASP A 43 5.53 0.33 1.44
N VAL A 44 4.79 0.29 0.33
CA VAL A 44 3.94 1.40 -0.12
C VAL A 44 2.70 1.52 0.76
N ALA A 45 2.04 0.41 1.08
CA ALA A 45 0.83 0.40 1.90
C ALA A 45 1.08 1.01 3.28
N ASP A 46 2.19 0.68 3.94
CA ASP A 46 2.58 1.27 5.22
C ASP A 46 2.81 2.78 5.11
N LYS A 47 3.46 3.24 4.03
CA LYS A 47 3.65 4.67 3.77
C LYS A 47 2.33 5.37 3.49
N ALA A 48 1.40 4.70 2.80
CA ALA A 48 0.06 5.21 2.52
C ALA A 48 -0.76 5.35 3.80
N ASP A 49 -0.70 4.36 4.71
CA ASP A 49 -1.35 4.44 6.03
C ASP A 49 -0.79 5.61 6.87
N ALA A 50 0.54 5.71 6.96
CA ALA A 50 1.18 6.81 7.67
C ALA A 50 0.80 8.18 7.07
N ALA A 51 0.68 8.27 5.75
CA ALA A 51 0.22 9.47 5.07
C ALA A 51 -1.26 9.76 5.37
N ALA A 52 -2.13 8.76 5.34
CA ALA A 52 -3.55 8.87 5.67
C ALA A 52 -3.74 9.34 7.11
N THR A 53 -3.05 8.71 8.06
CA THR A 53 -2.97 9.11 9.46
C THR A 53 -2.56 10.59 9.56
N LYS A 54 -1.43 11.00 8.98
CA LYS A 54 -1.00 12.41 9.00
C LYS A 54 -2.06 13.36 8.44
N LEU A 55 -2.73 13.00 7.35
CA LEU A 55 -3.76 13.84 6.73
C LEU A 55 -5.03 13.97 7.60
N ILE A 56 -5.48 12.87 8.22
CA ILE A 56 -6.62 12.86 9.14
C ILE A 56 -6.30 13.69 10.38
N PHE A 57 -5.15 13.45 11.01
CA PHE A 57 -4.79 14.10 12.27
C PHE A 57 -4.42 15.59 12.08
N ARG A 58 -3.77 15.98 10.97
CA ARG A 58 -3.42 17.39 10.67
C ARG A 58 -4.65 18.29 10.47
N LYS A 59 -5.81 17.75 10.09
CA LYS A 59 -7.06 18.51 9.89
C LYS A 59 -8.13 18.29 10.96
N SER A 60 -7.97 17.27 11.81
CA SER A 60 -8.92 16.99 12.88
C SER A 60 -8.75 17.95 14.08
N GLN A 61 -9.84 18.28 14.77
CA GLN A 61 -9.80 18.92 16.10
C GLN A 61 -8.96 18.11 17.11
N LEU A 62 -8.73 16.82 16.85
CA LEU A 62 -7.89 15.93 17.65
C LEU A 62 -6.41 16.32 17.60
N GLY A 63 -5.91 16.82 16.46
CA GLY A 63 -4.56 17.39 16.35
C GLY A 63 -4.39 18.71 17.12
N ALA A 64 -5.47 19.49 17.24
CA ALA A 64 -5.50 20.69 18.08
C ALA A 64 -5.60 20.36 19.59
N LEU A 65 -6.24 19.24 19.95
CA LEU A 65 -6.35 18.76 21.34
C LEU A 65 -5.08 18.04 21.84
N MET A 66 -4.32 17.38 20.96
CA MET A 66 -3.06 16.70 21.33
C MET A 66 -1.83 17.63 21.40
N GLY A 67 -2.00 18.95 21.26
CA GLY A 67 -0.97 19.93 21.60
C GLY A 67 0.22 20.01 20.64
N THR A 68 0.13 19.47 19.42
CA THR A 68 1.15 19.74 18.40
C THR A 68 1.11 21.23 18.02
N PRO A 69 2.16 22.01 18.31
CA PRO A 69 2.19 23.41 17.90
C PRO A 69 2.16 23.47 16.37
N PRO A 70 1.48 24.48 15.78
CA PRO A 70 1.52 24.68 14.34
C PRO A 70 2.98 24.81 13.89
N GLU A 71 3.41 24.00 12.92
CA GLU A 71 4.70 24.20 12.25
C GLU A 71 4.74 25.64 11.72
N LYS A 72 5.77 26.38 12.13
CA LYS A 72 6.04 27.77 11.70
C LYS A 72 6.51 27.81 10.26
#